data_AF-A0AAE9Z0A8-F1
#
_entry.id   AF-A0AAE9Z0A8-F1
#
_cell.length_a   1.000
_cell.length_b   1.000
_cell.length_c   1.000
_cell.angle_alpha   90.00
_cell.angle_beta   90.00
_cell.angle_gamma   90.00
#
_symmetry.space_group_name_H-M   'P 1'
#
loop_
_entity.id
_entity.type
_entity.pdbx_description
1 polymer ?
#
loop_
_entity_poly.entity_id
_entity_poly.type
_entity_poly.pdbx_seq_one_letter_code
_entity_poly.pdbx_strand_id
1 'polypeptide(L)'
;MSYNRARALSFLIVSLVLLLNATFLMPAAGQDLYSGTVSFIQFNDDESFIFQLSQKGASVVVNSPKCEIKNMFLVKKRHGKVKYEKLSRMRNDIRSVFLSNSPKLKISVSISFCDETTGYPLVDNIMLGQKKN
;
A
#
# COMPACT_ATOMS: atom_id res chain seq x y z
N MET A 1 -8.96 57.56 12.28
CA MET A 1 -7.86 56.68 11.80
C MET A 1 -8.05 55.23 12.28
N SER A 2 -9.27 54.67 12.19
CA SER A 2 -9.62 53.34 12.77
C SER A 2 -10.03 52.30 11.71
N TYR A 3 -10.46 52.75 10.53
CA TYR A 3 -11.01 51.90 9.46
C TYR A 3 -9.96 50.97 8.81
N ASN A 4 -8.71 51.42 8.70
CA ASN A 4 -7.65 50.65 8.03
C ASN A 4 -7.14 49.46 8.87
N ARG A 5 -7.26 49.51 10.20
CA ARG A 5 -6.84 48.41 11.10
C ARG A 5 -7.81 47.23 11.07
N ALA A 6 -9.12 47.50 11.04
CA ALA A 6 -10.15 46.46 10.93
C ALA A 6 -10.07 45.72 9.59
N ARG A 7 -9.76 46.45 8.51
CA ARG A 7 -9.58 45.88 7.17
C ARG A 7 -8.34 44.98 7.10
N ALA A 8 -7.22 45.39 7.70
CA ALA A 8 -6.01 44.58 7.77
C ALA A 8 -6.18 43.28 8.58
N LEU A 9 -6.91 43.34 9.71
CA LEU A 9 -7.25 42.14 10.49
C LEU A 9 -8.15 41.18 9.71
N SER A 10 -9.14 41.72 8.98
CA SER A 10 -10.00 40.94 8.09
C SER A 10 -9.20 40.21 7.01
N PHE A 11 -8.24 40.89 6.37
CA PHE A 11 -7.37 40.26 5.37
C PHE A 11 -6.51 39.15 5.99
N LEU A 12 -5.94 39.36 7.17
CA LEU A 12 -5.12 38.35 7.86
C LEU A 12 -5.91 37.08 8.20
N ILE A 13 -7.15 37.23 8.67
CA ILE A 13 -8.02 36.09 9.00
C ILE A 13 -8.40 35.31 7.73
N VAL A 14 -8.76 36.00 6.65
CA VAL A 14 -9.10 35.36 5.37
C VAL A 14 -7.89 34.61 4.78
N SER A 15 -6.70 35.21 4.83
CA SER A 15 -5.46 34.55 4.39
C SER A 15 -5.13 33.32 5.24
N LEU A 16 -5.35 33.37 6.56
CA LEU A 16 -5.10 32.25 7.46
C LEU A 16 -6.07 31.08 7.19
N VAL A 17 -7.35 31.37 6.94
CA VAL A 17 -8.36 30.36 6.60
C VAL A 17 -8.06 29.70 5.24
N LEU A 18 -7.62 30.49 4.25
CA LEU A 18 -7.19 29.97 2.94
C LEU A 18 -5.95 29.05 3.07
N LEU A 19 -4.97 29.44 3.89
CA LEU A 19 -3.78 28.62 4.16
C LEU A 19 -4.12 27.32 4.90
N LEU A 20 -5.02 27.37 5.89
CA LEU A 20 -5.48 26.16 6.58
C LEU A 20 -6.16 25.19 5.61
N ASN A 21 -7.07 25.67 4.76
CA ASN A 21 -7.76 24.83 3.78
C ASN A 21 -6.81 24.23 2.73
N ALA A 22 -5.72 24.94 2.39
CA ALA A 22 -4.71 24.41 1.46
C ALA A 22 -3.95 23.21 2.04
N THR A 23 -3.74 23.14 3.36
CA THR A 23 -3.09 21.99 4.00
C THR A 23 -3.97 20.73 4.04
N PHE A 24 -5.30 20.88 3.97
CA PHE A 24 -6.25 19.77 3.92
C PHE A 24 -6.45 19.19 2.50
N LEU A 25 -5.94 19.85 1.46
CA LEU A 25 -6.03 19.39 0.07
C LEU A 25 -4.82 18.59 -0.41
N MET A 26 -3.89 18.24 0.49
CA MET A 26 -2.94 17.18 0.17
C MET A 26 -3.77 15.91 -0.07
N PRO A 27 -3.74 15.31 -1.28
CA PRO A 27 -4.31 13.98 -1.45
C PRO A 27 -3.57 13.11 -0.43
N ALA A 28 -4.30 12.59 0.56
CA ALA A 28 -3.76 11.56 1.44
C ALA A 28 -3.10 10.56 0.50
N ALA A 29 -1.77 10.37 0.61
CA ALA A 29 -1.02 9.52 -0.29
C ALA A 29 -1.72 8.17 -0.35
N GLY A 30 -2.53 7.99 -1.40
CA GLY A 30 -3.52 6.95 -1.47
C GLY A 30 -2.73 5.67 -1.59
N GLN A 31 -2.85 4.80 -0.59
CA GLN A 31 -2.29 3.48 -0.72
C GLN A 31 -3.00 2.83 -1.89
N ASP A 32 -2.29 2.58 -2.98
CA ASP A 32 -2.87 1.95 -4.15
C ASP A 32 -3.20 0.49 -3.77
N LEU A 33 -4.48 0.14 -3.85
CA LEU A 33 -4.99 -1.17 -3.45
C LEU A 33 -5.09 -2.08 -4.66
N TYR A 34 -4.40 -3.22 -4.62
CA TYR A 34 -4.42 -4.23 -5.67
C TYR A 34 -5.01 -5.52 -5.12
N SER A 35 -5.90 -6.16 -5.87
CA SER A 35 -6.55 -7.40 -5.43
C SER A 35 -6.42 -8.48 -6.49
N GLY A 36 -6.42 -9.75 -6.10
CA GLY A 36 -6.38 -10.85 -7.04
C GLY A 36 -6.19 -12.20 -6.37
N THR A 37 -6.17 -13.24 -7.17
CA THR A 37 -5.77 -14.58 -6.73
C THR A 37 -4.25 -14.67 -6.76
N VAL A 38 -3.63 -15.18 -5.69
CA VAL A 38 -2.19 -15.47 -5.65
C VAL A 38 -1.88 -16.58 -6.66
N SER A 39 -1.22 -16.25 -7.76
CA SER A 39 -0.88 -17.19 -8.84
C SER A 39 0.52 -17.79 -8.71
N PHE A 40 1.40 -17.11 -7.97
CA PHE A 40 2.76 -17.54 -7.70
C PHE A 40 3.22 -16.96 -6.36
N ILE A 41 4.04 -17.71 -5.63
CA ILE A 41 4.72 -17.22 -4.43
C ILE A 41 6.08 -17.90 -4.27
N GLN A 42 7.06 -17.12 -3.84
CA GLN A 42 8.38 -17.60 -3.43
C GLN A 42 8.72 -16.99 -2.07
N PHE A 43 9.06 -17.86 -1.12
CA PHE A 43 9.49 -17.48 0.22
C PHE A 43 11.01 -17.48 0.29
N ASN A 44 11.59 -16.45 0.90
CA ASN A 44 13.03 -16.35 1.14
C ASN A 44 13.37 -16.76 2.58
N ASP A 45 14.66 -16.94 2.85
CA ASP A 45 15.17 -17.36 4.17
C ASP A 45 15.06 -16.25 5.22
N ASP A 46 15.12 -14.98 4.80
CA ASP A 46 15.02 -13.79 5.67
C ASP A 46 13.57 -13.42 6.05
N GLU A 47 12.62 -14.32 5.79
CA GLU A 47 11.18 -14.17 5.91
C GLU A 47 10.51 -13.21 4.94
N SER A 48 11.28 -12.54 4.07
CA SER A 48 10.69 -11.85 2.95
C SER A 48 10.09 -12.85 1.97
N PHE A 49 9.16 -12.38 1.16
CA PHE A 49 8.58 -13.19 0.10
C PHE A 49 8.08 -12.34 -1.04
N ILE A 50 8.11 -12.92 -2.22
CA ILE A 50 7.59 -12.34 -3.45
C ILE A 50 6.40 -13.14 -3.91
N PHE A 51 5.39 -12.46 -4.45
CA PHE A 51 4.22 -13.14 -5.01
C PHE A 51 3.65 -12.36 -6.19
N GLN A 52 2.84 -13.06 -6.97
CA GLN A 52 2.11 -12.48 -8.11
C GLN A 52 0.61 -12.65 -7.89
N LEU A 53 -0.12 -11.59 -8.23
CA LEU A 53 -1.58 -11.61 -8.28
C LEU A 53 -2.05 -11.81 -9.71
N SER A 54 -3.15 -12.51 -9.87
CA SER A 54 -3.87 -12.66 -11.13
C SER A 54 -5.35 -12.34 -10.97
N GLN A 55 -5.94 -11.76 -12.01
CA GLN A 55 -7.38 -11.61 -12.17
C GLN A 55 -7.79 -12.17 -13.53
N LYS A 56 -8.75 -13.11 -13.54
CA LYS A 56 -9.27 -13.73 -14.77
C LYS A 56 -8.17 -14.32 -15.67
N GLY A 57 -7.12 -14.88 -15.06
CA GLY A 57 -5.99 -15.48 -15.77
C GLY A 57 -4.90 -14.50 -16.22
N ALA A 58 -5.08 -13.19 -16.04
CA ALA A 58 -4.07 -12.18 -16.36
C ALA A 58 -3.38 -11.66 -15.10
N SER A 59 -2.09 -11.37 -15.18
CA SER A 59 -1.31 -10.79 -14.09
C SER A 59 -1.81 -9.39 -13.74
N VAL A 60 -1.93 -9.10 -12.44
CA VAL A 60 -2.18 -7.73 -11.96
C VAL A 60 -0.92 -6.90 -12.16
N VAL A 61 -1.08 -5.74 -12.81
CA VAL A 61 0.02 -4.81 -13.09
C VAL A 61 -0.17 -3.53 -12.28
N VAL A 62 0.86 -3.18 -11.54
CA VAL A 62 0.95 -1.96 -10.74
C VAL A 62 1.28 -0.77 -11.62
N ASN A 63 0.42 0.24 -11.63
CA ASN A 63 0.60 1.45 -12.42
C ASN A 63 1.19 2.61 -11.61
N SER A 64 0.93 2.61 -10.30
CA SER A 64 1.44 3.57 -9.33
C SER A 64 1.74 2.82 -8.03
N PRO A 65 2.86 3.10 -7.35
CA PRO A 65 4.03 3.85 -7.84
C PRO A 65 4.66 3.20 -9.09
N LYS A 66 5.39 3.97 -9.90
CA LYS A 66 6.04 3.48 -11.14
C LYS A 66 7.28 2.64 -10.80
N CYS A 67 7.06 1.38 -10.49
CA CYS A 67 8.13 0.41 -10.25
C CYS A 67 8.72 -0.13 -11.55
N GLU A 68 9.96 -0.60 -11.51
CA GLU A 68 10.61 -1.22 -12.67
C GLU A 68 9.89 -2.52 -13.04
N ILE A 69 9.65 -3.36 -12.05
CA ILE A 69 8.90 -4.60 -12.22
C ILE A 69 7.53 -4.44 -11.60
N LYS A 70 6.48 -4.48 -12.42
CA LYS A 70 5.13 -4.02 -12.02
C LYS A 70 4.16 -5.14 -11.69
N ASN A 71 4.50 -6.38 -11.99
CA ASN A 71 3.60 -7.53 -11.87
C ASN A 71 3.94 -8.46 -10.70
N MET A 72 5.01 -8.17 -9.95
CA MET A 72 5.42 -8.92 -8.78
C MET A 72 5.43 -8.01 -7.55
N PHE A 73 4.99 -8.54 -6.42
CA PHE A 73 4.87 -7.83 -5.17
C PHE A 73 5.90 -8.37 -4.18
N LEU A 74 6.61 -7.48 -3.50
CA LEU A 74 7.59 -7.83 -2.47
C LEU A 74 7.05 -7.47 -1.09
N VAL A 75 7.14 -8.41 -0.16
CA VAL A 75 6.89 -8.19 1.27
C VAL A 75 8.21 -8.42 2.01
N LYS A 76 8.74 -7.38 2.65
CA LYS A 76 9.93 -7.46 3.50
C LYS A 76 9.84 -6.49 4.68
N LYS A 77 10.81 -6.56 5.59
CA LYS A 77 10.95 -5.60 6.69
C LYS A 77 11.07 -4.19 6.12
N ARG A 78 10.32 -3.25 6.71
CA ARG A 78 10.36 -1.83 6.38
C ARG A 78 10.20 -0.99 7.63
N HIS A 79 11.10 -0.04 7.83
CA HIS A 79 11.11 0.84 8.99
C HIS A 79 9.72 1.48 9.23
N GLY A 80 9.18 1.29 10.43
CA GLY A 80 7.89 1.83 10.88
C GLY A 80 6.63 1.20 10.28
N LYS A 81 6.68 0.53 9.12
CA LYS A 81 5.48 -0.01 8.44
C LYS A 81 5.32 -1.53 8.53
N VAL A 82 6.40 -2.28 8.30
CA VAL A 82 6.39 -3.76 8.34
C VAL A 82 7.46 -4.22 9.31
N LYS A 83 7.04 -4.49 10.55
CA LYS A 83 7.87 -5.09 11.60
C LYS A 83 8.01 -6.60 11.39
N TYR A 84 8.97 -7.21 12.07
CA TYR A 84 9.24 -8.65 11.99
C TYR A 84 8.00 -9.50 12.30
N GLU A 85 7.26 -9.18 13.36
CA GLU A 85 6.08 -9.94 13.79
C GLU A 85 4.97 -9.87 12.75
N LYS A 86 4.81 -8.69 12.12
CA LYS A 86 3.85 -8.48 11.04
C LYS A 86 4.26 -9.27 9.79
N LEU A 87 5.54 -9.24 9.43
CA LEU A 87 6.10 -10.00 8.31
C LEU A 87 5.88 -11.49 8.49
N SER A 88 6.26 -12.03 9.65
CA SER A 88 6.11 -13.44 10.00
C SER A 88 4.64 -13.87 9.97
N ARG A 89 3.72 -13.04 10.50
CA ARG A 89 2.28 -13.28 10.40
C ARG A 89 1.80 -13.35 8.95
N MET A 90 2.10 -12.34 8.14
CA MET A 90 1.69 -12.30 6.73
C MET A 90 2.22 -13.50 5.95
N ARG A 91 3.48 -13.89 6.20
CA ARG A 91 4.11 -15.07 5.61
C ARG A 91 3.36 -16.35 5.99
N ASN A 92 3.09 -16.54 7.28
CA ASN A 92 2.44 -17.75 7.79
C ASN A 92 0.97 -17.85 7.34
N ASP A 93 0.25 -16.73 7.33
CA ASP A 93 -1.12 -16.65 6.85
C ASP A 93 -1.22 -17.10 5.40
N ILE A 94 -0.40 -16.51 4.51
CA ILE A 94 -0.38 -16.90 3.09
C ILE A 94 0.10 -18.34 2.93
N ARG A 95 1.17 -18.74 3.62
CA ARG A 95 1.71 -20.10 3.53
C ARG A 95 0.66 -21.15 3.93
N SER A 96 -0.05 -20.92 5.03
CA SER A 96 -1.08 -21.83 5.52
C SER A 96 -2.22 -22.00 4.52
N VAL A 97 -2.67 -20.91 3.88
CA VAL A 97 -3.80 -20.95 2.93
C VAL A 97 -3.37 -21.46 1.55
N PHE A 98 -2.20 -21.04 1.06
CA PHE A 98 -1.69 -21.43 -0.25
C PHE A 98 -1.33 -22.92 -0.30
N LEU A 99 -0.68 -23.45 0.74
CA LEU A 99 -0.33 -24.88 0.80
C LEU A 99 -1.55 -25.79 1.04
N SER A 100 -2.62 -25.27 1.66
CA SER A 100 -3.81 -26.08 1.97
C SER A 100 -4.87 -26.10 0.87
N ASN A 101 -5.01 -25.03 0.05
CA ASN A 101 -6.06 -24.93 -0.98
C ASN A 101 -5.67 -24.02 -2.16
N SER A 102 -4.50 -24.30 -2.74
CA SER A 102 -3.80 -23.51 -3.77
C SER A 102 -4.65 -22.68 -4.77
N PRO A 103 -5.73 -23.15 -5.42
CA PRO A 103 -6.31 -22.37 -6.53
C PRO A 103 -7.20 -21.16 -6.16
N LYS A 104 -7.37 -20.80 -4.87
CA LYS A 104 -8.41 -19.80 -4.49
C LYS A 104 -7.99 -18.69 -3.52
N LEU A 105 -6.70 -18.58 -3.17
CA LEU A 105 -6.28 -17.53 -2.23
C LEU A 105 -6.42 -16.14 -2.86
N LYS A 106 -7.53 -15.47 -2.55
CA LYS A 106 -7.80 -14.09 -2.94
C LYS A 106 -7.34 -13.16 -1.83
N ILE A 107 -6.46 -12.23 -2.19
CA ILE A 107 -5.95 -11.22 -1.28
C ILE A 107 -6.06 -9.83 -1.90
N SER A 108 -6.07 -8.84 -1.03
CA SER A 108 -5.90 -7.44 -1.38
C SER A 108 -4.63 -6.94 -0.70
N VAL A 109 -3.84 -6.13 -1.40
CA VAL A 109 -2.56 -5.64 -0.91
C VAL A 109 -2.48 -4.15 -1.13
N SER A 110 -1.90 -3.46 -0.16
CA SER A 110 -1.59 -2.04 -0.27
C SER A 110 -0.12 -1.84 -0.56
N ILE A 111 0.17 -0.99 -1.53
CA ILE A 111 1.52 -0.55 -1.86
C ILE A 111 1.63 0.96 -1.73
N SER A 112 2.82 1.45 -1.45
CA SER A 112 3.08 2.90 -1.34
C SER A 112 4.38 3.35 -1.98
N PHE A 113 5.30 2.44 -2.26
CA PHE A 113 6.53 2.75 -2.99
C PHE A 113 7.08 1.51 -3.69
N CYS A 114 8.16 1.70 -4.43
CA CYS A 114 8.97 0.63 -5.00
C CYS A 114 10.17 0.36 -4.11
N ASP A 115 10.61 -0.87 -4.08
CA ASP A 115 11.88 -1.23 -3.48
C ASP A 115 13.04 -0.74 -4.35
N GLU A 116 13.96 0.01 -3.78
CA GLU A 116 15.08 0.63 -4.52
C GLU A 116 16.09 -0.40 -5.03
N THR A 117 16.19 -1.56 -4.39
CA THR A 117 17.15 -2.61 -4.76
C THR A 117 16.62 -3.51 -5.87
N THR A 118 15.36 -3.93 -5.76
CA THR A 118 14.76 -4.92 -6.68
C THR A 118 13.83 -4.32 -7.71
N GLY A 119 13.40 -3.07 -7.52
CA GLY A 119 12.42 -2.42 -8.38
C GLY A 119 11.01 -2.99 -8.25
N TYR A 120 10.72 -3.81 -7.23
CA TYR A 120 9.37 -4.36 -6.98
C TYR A 120 8.47 -3.41 -6.19
N PRO A 121 7.15 -3.40 -6.44
CA PRO A 121 6.14 -2.85 -5.55
C PRO A 121 6.29 -3.42 -4.14
N LEU A 122 6.58 -2.55 -3.17
CA LEU A 122 6.66 -2.98 -1.78
C LEU A 122 5.29 -2.92 -1.11
N VAL A 123 4.90 -4.07 -0.55
CA VAL A 123 3.64 -4.27 0.14
C VAL A 123 3.75 -3.84 1.60
N ASP A 124 2.87 -2.93 1.99
CA ASP A 124 2.75 -2.45 3.37
C ASP A 124 1.81 -3.33 4.20
N ASN A 125 0.79 -3.91 3.56
CA ASN A 125 -0.20 -4.74 4.22
C ASN A 125 -0.84 -5.76 3.26
N ILE A 126 -1.24 -6.90 3.82
CA ILE A 126 -2.02 -7.93 3.13
C ILE A 126 -3.34 -8.10 3.85
N MET A 127 -4.43 -8.05 3.10
CA MET A 127 -5.79 -8.33 3.56
C MET A 127 -6.24 -9.64 2.91
N LEU A 128 -6.45 -10.67 3.72
CA LEU A 128 -7.00 -11.94 3.24
C LEU A 128 -8.50 -11.78 3.02
N GLY A 129 -9.02 -12.18 1.87
CA GLY A 129 -10.45 -12.25 1.67
C GLY A 129 -11.06 -13.23 2.67
N GLN A 130 -12.06 -12.80 3.45
CA GLN A 130 -12.74 -13.69 4.39
C GLN A 130 -13.21 -14.95 3.68
N LYS A 131 -12.90 -16.13 4.25
CA LYS A 131 -13.64 -17.35 3.94
C LYS A 131 -15.10 -17.05 4.28
N LYS A 132 -15.99 -16.99 3.27
CA LYS A 132 -17.40 -17.23 3.53
C LYS A 132 -17.49 -18.66 4.04
N ASN A 133 -17.78 -18.80 5.34
CA ASN A 133 -18.25 -20.07 5.91
C ASN A 133 -19.52 -20.51 5.19
#